data_AF-A0A4Q4U0J9-F1
#
_entry.id   AF-A0A4Q4U0J9-F1
#
_cell.length_a   1.000
_cell.length_b   1.000
_cell.length_c   1.000
_cell.angle_alpha   90.00
_cell.angle_beta   90.00
_cell.angle_gamma   90.00
#
_symmetry.space_group_name_H-M   'P 1'
#
loop_
_entity.id
_entity.type
_entity.pdbx_description
1 polymer ?
#
loop_
_entity_poly.entity_id
_entity_poly.type
_entity_poly.pdbx_seq_one_letter_code
_entity_poly.pdbx_strand_id
1 'polypeptide(L)'
;MPPSTTALSRHLPAGSANTSVIFLNDVAPCVTDILELVHQRYFQSAHMTCAMDWPYVGKDPTFYDVWVPRTLQGDLFFDIPPSGSWNSAWNLFRNDATTRDRFHKMLPFQVYACWNGIAVFGTGPVLGLPADSESSRGGKVAFRAPREGECYGGEPTLFCKDLWWAGYGKIAVVPSVNLEYSDEAAKKIKDLKGYSSRWAAAEDEEASRIQWVDEPPESTKKATTMNTEIDIKR
;
A
#
# COMPACT_ATOMS: atom_id res chain seq x y z
N MET A 1 24.64 -32.83 -35.59
CA MET A 1 23.81 -31.61 -35.45
C MET A 1 23.13 -31.67 -34.09
N PRO A 2 23.33 -30.70 -33.19
CA PRO A 2 22.56 -30.67 -31.96
C PRO A 2 21.10 -30.26 -32.27
N PRO A 3 20.11 -30.72 -31.51
CA PRO A 3 18.74 -30.27 -31.68
C PRO A 3 18.63 -28.80 -31.25
N SER A 4 18.00 -27.99 -32.10
CA SER A 4 17.66 -26.61 -31.80
C SER A 4 16.67 -26.59 -30.63
N THR A 5 17.11 -26.10 -29.48
CA THR A 5 16.22 -25.67 -28.39
C THR A 5 15.59 -24.35 -28.82
N THR A 6 14.54 -24.43 -29.62
CA THR A 6 13.63 -23.29 -29.78
C THR A 6 12.90 -23.14 -28.45
N ALA A 7 13.40 -22.26 -27.60
CA ALA A 7 12.67 -21.84 -26.41
C ALA A 7 11.32 -21.28 -26.88
N LEU A 8 10.23 -21.98 -26.54
CA LEU A 8 8.88 -21.47 -26.69
C LEU A 8 8.85 -20.09 -26.02
N SER A 9 8.72 -19.04 -26.81
CA SER A 9 8.40 -17.72 -26.31
C SER A 9 7.06 -17.86 -25.60
N ARG A 10 7.10 -17.92 -24.26
CA ARG A 10 5.91 -17.79 -23.41
C ARG A 10 5.37 -16.38 -23.66
N HIS A 11 4.55 -16.23 -24.71
CA HIS A 11 3.63 -15.12 -24.84
C HIS A 11 2.70 -15.22 -23.64
N LEU A 12 3.06 -14.57 -22.55
CA LEU A 12 2.12 -14.23 -21.51
C LEU A 12 1.01 -13.43 -22.21
N PRO A 13 -0.25 -13.90 -22.23
CA PRO A 13 -1.33 -13.16 -22.88
C PRO A 13 -1.39 -11.74 -22.30
N ALA A 14 -1.75 -10.73 -23.09
CA ALA A 14 -1.89 -9.35 -22.62
C ALA A 14 -2.78 -9.21 -21.36
N GLY A 15 -3.67 -10.18 -21.11
CA GLY A 15 -4.41 -10.31 -19.86
C GLY A 15 -3.56 -10.54 -18.60
N SER A 16 -2.28 -10.89 -18.70
CA SER A 16 -1.44 -11.26 -17.56
C SER A 16 -0.79 -10.08 -16.85
N ALA A 17 -0.79 -8.85 -17.40
CA ALA A 17 -0.18 -7.69 -16.73
C ALA A 17 -1.16 -6.98 -15.80
N ASN A 18 -2.43 -6.92 -16.24
CA ASN A 18 -3.50 -6.23 -15.54
C ASN A 18 -4.26 -7.10 -14.52
N THR A 19 -4.03 -8.41 -14.50
CA THR A 19 -4.57 -9.29 -13.44
C THR A 19 -4.25 -8.72 -12.07
N SER A 20 -5.28 -8.58 -11.23
CA SER A 20 -5.12 -8.20 -9.84
C SER A 20 -4.73 -9.43 -9.01
N VAL A 21 -3.64 -9.32 -8.26
CA VAL A 21 -3.37 -10.16 -7.10
C VAL A 21 -4.02 -9.51 -5.89
N ILE A 22 -4.76 -10.30 -5.11
CA ILE A 22 -5.37 -9.87 -3.85
C ILE A 22 -4.62 -10.60 -2.74
N PHE A 23 -3.92 -9.86 -1.89
CA PHE A 23 -3.27 -10.38 -0.71
C PHE A 23 -4.12 -10.05 0.51
N LEU A 24 -4.48 -11.08 1.28
CA LEU A 24 -5.24 -10.97 2.53
C LEU A 24 -4.34 -11.43 3.68
N ASN A 25 -4.15 -10.58 4.68
CA ASN A 25 -3.60 -10.99 5.98
C ASN A 25 -4.68 -11.77 6.78
N ASP A 26 -4.53 -11.81 8.10
CA ASP A 26 -5.41 -12.39 9.11
C ASP A 26 -6.58 -11.47 9.52
N VAL A 27 -7.15 -10.75 8.55
CA VAL A 27 -8.29 -9.84 8.75
C VAL A 27 -9.65 -10.49 8.43
N ALA A 28 -10.73 -9.87 8.91
CA ALA A 28 -12.13 -10.25 8.66
C ALA A 28 -12.85 -9.25 7.72
N PRO A 29 -12.65 -9.32 6.39
CA PRO A 29 -13.27 -8.39 5.44
C PRO A 29 -14.68 -8.78 5.02
N CYS A 30 -15.45 -7.79 4.57
CA CYS A 30 -16.63 -8.02 3.73
C CYS A 30 -16.21 -8.23 2.27
N VAL A 31 -17.02 -8.93 1.47
CA VAL A 31 -16.79 -9.06 0.02
C VAL A 31 -16.67 -7.69 -0.66
N THR A 32 -17.47 -6.71 -0.21
CA THR A 32 -17.45 -5.35 -0.75
C THR A 32 -16.13 -4.62 -0.49
N ASP A 33 -15.38 -4.99 0.55
CA ASP A 33 -14.06 -4.39 0.82
C ASP A 33 -13.05 -4.80 -0.23
N ILE A 34 -13.04 -6.08 -0.58
CA ILE A 34 -12.15 -6.63 -1.61
C ILE A 34 -12.52 -6.02 -2.97
N LEU A 35 -13.82 -5.99 -3.29
CA LEU A 35 -14.31 -5.42 -4.55
C LEU A 35 -13.99 -3.93 -4.68
N GLU A 36 -14.09 -3.16 -3.60
CA GLU A 36 -13.75 -1.74 -3.61
C GLU A 36 -12.26 -1.49 -3.85
N LEU A 37 -11.36 -2.26 -3.23
CA LEU A 37 -9.93 -2.16 -3.52
C LEU A 37 -9.60 -2.51 -4.97
N VAL A 38 -10.20 -3.59 -5.49
CA VAL A 38 -10.04 -3.97 -6.90
C VAL A 38 -10.59 -2.87 -7.81
N HIS A 39 -11.78 -2.34 -7.52
CA HIS A 39 -12.39 -1.24 -8.26
C HIS A 39 -11.47 -0.03 -8.30
N GLN A 40 -11.02 0.47 -7.14
CA GLN A 40 -10.14 1.64 -7.05
C GLN A 40 -8.81 1.42 -7.76
N ARG A 41 -8.27 0.20 -7.77
CA ARG A 41 -7.07 -0.12 -8.56
C ARG A 41 -7.28 0.18 -10.05
N TYR A 42 -8.40 -0.29 -10.62
CA TYR A 42 -8.70 -0.05 -12.03
C TYR A 42 -9.14 1.39 -12.28
N PHE A 43 -10.08 1.90 -11.47
CA PHE A 43 -10.60 3.25 -11.59
C PHE A 43 -9.46 4.26 -11.59
N GLN A 44 -8.57 4.21 -10.61
CA GLN A 44 -7.44 5.14 -10.49
C GLN A 44 -6.27 4.84 -11.43
N SER A 45 -6.30 3.71 -12.16
CA SER A 45 -5.13 3.14 -12.83
C SER A 45 -3.93 2.99 -11.88
N ALA A 46 -4.21 2.57 -10.64
CA ALA A 46 -3.20 2.35 -9.61
C ALA A 46 -2.45 1.04 -9.85
N HIS A 47 -1.18 1.02 -9.47
CA HIS A 47 -0.38 -0.20 -9.47
C HIS A 47 -0.70 -1.07 -8.26
N MET A 48 -1.01 -0.43 -7.13
CA MET A 48 -1.36 -1.08 -5.86
C MET A 48 -2.34 -0.22 -5.06
N THR A 49 -3.30 -0.87 -4.41
CA THR A 49 -4.24 -0.24 -3.47
C THR A 49 -4.27 -1.01 -2.15
N CYS A 50 -4.29 -0.31 -1.03
CA CYS A 50 -4.39 -0.90 0.30
C CYS A 50 -5.59 -0.37 1.09
N ALA A 51 -6.06 -1.16 2.05
CA ALA A 51 -7.09 -0.76 3.01
C ALA A 51 -6.53 0.11 4.15
N MET A 52 -7.37 0.32 5.18
CA MET A 52 -7.00 0.81 6.50
C MET A 52 -7.31 -0.26 7.55
N ASP A 53 -6.43 -0.45 8.53
CA ASP A 53 -6.54 -1.47 9.58
C ASP A 53 -6.65 -0.84 10.97
N TRP A 54 -7.62 -1.30 11.78
CA TRP A 54 -8.12 -0.60 12.97
C TRP A 54 -8.42 -1.52 14.16
N PRO A 55 -7.45 -2.29 14.68
CA PRO A 55 -7.67 -3.09 15.88
C PRO A 55 -8.06 -2.25 17.08
N TYR A 56 -8.89 -2.85 17.94
CA TYR A 56 -9.27 -2.27 19.21
C TYR A 56 -8.26 -2.66 20.31
N VAL A 57 -7.12 -1.97 20.34
CA VAL A 57 -6.11 -2.10 21.42
C VAL A 57 -6.49 -1.35 22.71
N GLY A 58 -7.62 -0.64 22.68
CA GLY A 58 -8.22 0.08 23.79
C GLY A 58 -9.71 0.36 23.55
N LYS A 59 -10.24 1.42 24.14
CA LYS A 59 -11.66 1.81 23.96
C LYS A 59 -11.95 2.19 22.50
N ASP A 60 -11.06 2.97 21.91
CA ASP A 60 -11.16 3.50 20.56
C ASP A 60 -10.22 2.73 19.63
N PRO A 61 -10.59 2.54 18.35
CA PRO A 61 -9.74 1.81 17.42
C PRO A 61 -8.47 2.61 17.10
N THR A 62 -7.38 1.89 16.87
CA THR A 62 -6.06 2.47 16.60
C THR A 62 -5.56 1.96 15.27
N PHE A 63 -4.95 2.83 14.46
CA PHE A 63 -4.36 2.41 13.19
C PHE A 63 -3.22 1.41 13.43
N TYR A 64 -3.22 0.29 12.70
CA TYR A 64 -2.22 -0.78 12.82
C TYR A 64 -1.29 -0.86 11.59
N ASP A 65 -0.45 -1.89 11.54
CA ASP A 65 0.61 -2.08 10.54
C ASP A 65 1.63 -0.94 10.51
N VAL A 66 1.74 -0.20 11.60
CA VAL A 66 2.33 1.14 11.69
C VAL A 66 3.77 1.26 11.16
N TRP A 67 4.51 0.17 11.10
CA TRP A 67 5.88 0.14 10.59
C TRP A 67 5.98 0.04 9.06
N VAL A 68 4.89 -0.23 8.34
CA VAL A 68 4.86 -0.36 6.88
C VAL A 68 4.43 0.95 6.17
N PRO A 69 3.28 1.56 6.52
CA PRO A 69 2.74 2.67 5.76
C PRO A 69 3.63 3.89 5.82
N ARG A 70 3.79 4.53 4.67
CA ARG A 70 4.55 5.77 4.53
C ARG A 70 3.77 6.71 3.65
N THR A 71 3.59 7.96 4.08
CA THR A 71 3.11 9.01 3.18
C THR A 71 4.07 9.16 2.00
N LEU A 72 3.66 9.89 0.96
CA LEU A 72 4.55 10.09 -0.18
C LEU A 72 5.90 10.73 0.23
N GLN A 73 5.92 11.56 1.28
CA GLN A 73 7.14 12.20 1.81
C GLN A 73 8.04 11.25 2.62
N GLY A 74 7.56 10.05 2.93
CA GLY A 74 8.30 9.03 3.70
C GLY A 74 7.99 9.03 5.19
N ASP A 75 7.01 9.81 5.66
CA ASP A 75 6.61 9.82 7.07
C ASP A 75 5.71 8.62 7.40
N LEU A 76 5.80 8.10 8.63
CA LEU A 76 4.78 7.21 9.17
C LEU A 76 3.41 7.90 9.15
N PHE A 77 2.34 7.10 9.09
CA PHE A 77 0.99 7.67 9.15
C PHE A 77 0.73 8.41 10.46
N PHE A 78 1.33 7.98 11.57
CA PHE A 78 1.45 8.80 12.78
C PHE A 78 2.84 8.67 13.38
N ASP A 79 3.18 9.64 14.23
CA ASP A 79 4.49 9.71 14.87
C ASP A 79 4.65 8.65 15.97
N ILE A 80 5.68 7.81 15.85
CA ILE A 80 6.07 6.84 16.87
C ILE A 80 7.43 7.27 17.41
N PRO A 81 7.49 7.80 18.65
CA PRO A 81 8.75 8.19 19.26
C PRO A 81 9.64 6.95 19.52
N PRO A 82 10.95 7.14 19.80
CA PRO A 82 11.86 6.03 20.11
C PRO A 82 11.41 5.11 21.25
N SER A 83 10.53 5.59 22.14
CA SER A 83 9.91 4.78 23.19
C SER A 83 8.88 3.76 22.68
N GLY A 84 8.51 3.81 21.39
CA GLY A 84 7.49 2.94 20.80
C GLY A 84 6.05 3.29 21.21
N SER A 85 5.82 4.45 21.84
CA SER A 85 4.49 4.85 22.33
C SER A 85 3.50 5.11 21.19
N TRP A 86 2.25 4.69 21.36
CA TRP A 86 1.16 4.90 20.40
C TRP A 86 0.20 6.03 20.81
N ASN A 87 0.61 6.90 21.74
CA ASN A 87 -0.25 7.99 22.23
C ASN A 87 -0.66 8.98 21.11
N SER A 88 0.09 9.03 20.01
CA SER A 88 -0.20 9.88 18.84
C SER A 88 -1.00 9.15 17.76
N ALA A 89 -1.49 7.94 17.98
CA ALA A 89 -2.03 7.10 16.90
C ALA A 89 -3.34 7.60 16.27
N TRP A 90 -4.01 8.55 16.89
CA TRP A 90 -5.17 9.25 16.32
C TRP A 90 -4.80 10.53 15.56
N ASN A 91 -3.54 10.98 15.65
CA ASN A 91 -3.02 12.15 14.94
C ASN A 91 -2.40 11.74 13.60
N LEU A 92 -3.22 11.13 12.74
CA LEU A 92 -2.76 10.63 11.44
C LEU A 92 -2.44 11.78 10.49
N PHE A 93 -1.39 11.61 9.70
CA PHE A 93 -0.96 12.50 8.63
C PHE A 93 -0.66 13.92 9.13
N ARG A 94 -0.07 14.04 10.34
CA ARG A 94 0.20 15.33 10.99
C ARG A 94 1.01 16.31 10.12
N ASN A 95 1.98 15.79 9.36
CA ASN A 95 2.87 16.57 8.50
C ASN A 95 2.41 16.63 7.03
N ASP A 96 1.29 15.99 6.68
CA ASP A 96 0.75 15.94 5.33
C ASP A 96 -0.72 16.37 5.33
N ALA A 97 -0.94 17.69 5.25
CA ALA A 97 -2.27 18.27 5.29
C ALA A 97 -3.16 17.82 4.12
N THR A 98 -2.58 17.58 2.94
CA THR A 98 -3.30 17.13 1.76
C THR A 98 -3.82 15.70 1.95
N THR A 99 -2.94 14.79 2.37
CA THR A 99 -3.35 13.42 2.68
C THR A 99 -4.37 13.39 3.82
N ARG A 100 -4.17 14.21 4.87
CA ARG A 100 -5.11 14.32 5.98
C ARG A 100 -6.51 14.76 5.53
N ASP A 101 -6.59 15.78 4.66
CA ASP A 101 -7.87 16.26 4.12
C ASP A 101 -8.58 15.19 3.28
N ARG A 102 -7.85 14.50 2.40
CA ARG A 102 -8.39 13.38 1.61
C ARG A 102 -8.87 12.24 2.51
N PHE A 103 -8.08 11.87 3.51
CA PHE A 103 -8.45 10.85 4.50
C PHE A 103 -9.76 11.19 5.23
N HIS A 104 -9.92 12.43 5.72
CA HIS A 104 -11.15 12.85 6.40
C HIS A 104 -12.39 12.88 5.49
N LYS A 105 -12.19 13.08 4.19
CA LYS A 105 -13.24 13.05 3.17
C LYS A 105 -13.49 11.66 2.59
N MET A 106 -12.82 10.63 3.10
CA MET A 106 -12.85 9.26 2.55
C MET A 106 -12.42 9.16 1.07
N LEU A 107 -11.55 10.05 0.62
CA LEU A 107 -11.01 10.04 -0.75
C LEU A 107 -9.70 9.25 -0.82
N PRO A 108 -9.48 8.39 -1.84
CA PRO A 108 -8.23 7.66 -2.03
C PRO A 108 -7.01 8.60 -2.14
N PHE A 109 -5.84 8.20 -1.64
CA PHE A 109 -4.64 9.05 -1.69
C PHE A 109 -3.37 8.25 -1.98
N GLN A 110 -2.43 8.84 -2.71
CA GLN A 110 -1.14 8.22 -3.03
C GLN A 110 -0.23 8.16 -1.82
N VAL A 111 0.50 7.07 -1.69
CA VAL A 111 1.45 6.82 -0.60
C VAL A 111 2.75 6.25 -1.15
N TYR A 112 3.82 6.32 -0.36
CA TYR A 112 5.06 5.63 -0.73
C TYR A 112 4.94 4.12 -0.46
N ALA A 113 4.33 3.73 0.65
CA ALA A 113 4.12 2.33 1.01
C ALA A 113 2.82 2.16 1.80
N CYS A 114 2.18 0.99 1.65
CA CYS A 114 1.06 0.53 2.47
C CYS A 114 0.92 -1.00 2.37
N TRP A 115 0.19 -1.60 3.31
CA TRP A 115 -0.23 -3.01 3.22
C TRP A 115 -1.57 -3.21 3.93
N ASN A 116 -1.63 -2.84 5.21
CA ASN A 116 -2.84 -2.55 5.99
C ASN A 116 -3.91 -3.65 5.90
N GLY A 117 -3.53 -4.89 6.22
CA GLY A 117 -4.42 -6.04 6.19
C GLY A 117 -4.78 -6.59 4.79
N ILE A 118 -5.08 -5.74 3.81
CA ILE A 118 -5.37 -6.14 2.43
C ILE A 118 -4.64 -5.22 1.45
N ALA A 119 -3.88 -5.84 0.55
CA ALA A 119 -3.24 -5.19 -0.58
C ALA A 119 -3.71 -5.82 -1.90
N VAL A 120 -4.05 -4.99 -2.87
CA VAL A 120 -4.38 -5.41 -4.23
C VAL A 120 -3.39 -4.78 -5.20
N PHE A 121 -2.68 -5.59 -5.99
CA PHE A 121 -1.66 -5.08 -6.91
C PHE A 121 -1.67 -5.82 -8.25
N GLY A 122 -1.11 -5.19 -9.28
CA GLY A 122 -1.00 -5.81 -10.60
C GLY A 122 0.04 -6.91 -10.66
N THR A 123 -0.18 -7.92 -11.48
CA THR A 123 0.80 -8.99 -11.75
C THR A 123 1.99 -8.52 -12.59
N GLY A 124 1.87 -7.42 -13.35
CA GLY A 124 2.94 -6.81 -14.14
C GLY A 124 4.33 -6.79 -13.45
N PRO A 125 4.49 -6.12 -12.29
CA PRO A 125 5.77 -6.04 -11.57
C PRO A 125 6.30 -7.43 -11.16
N VAL A 126 5.43 -8.35 -10.74
CA VAL A 126 5.82 -9.70 -10.28
C VAL A 126 6.21 -10.62 -11.44
N LEU A 127 5.71 -10.34 -12.64
CA LEU A 127 6.09 -11.00 -13.89
C LEU A 127 7.28 -10.31 -14.57
N GLY A 128 7.77 -9.19 -14.04
CA GLY A 128 8.86 -8.40 -14.62
C GLY A 128 8.47 -7.67 -15.91
N LEU A 129 7.19 -7.40 -16.10
CA LEU A 129 6.71 -6.62 -17.24
C LEU A 129 7.02 -5.13 -17.01
N PRO A 130 7.30 -4.34 -18.06
CA PRO A 130 7.51 -2.90 -17.92
C PRO A 130 6.24 -2.18 -17.43
N ALA A 131 6.42 -1.13 -16.61
CA ALA A 131 5.32 -0.24 -16.25
C ALA A 131 4.96 0.67 -17.44
N ASP A 132 3.80 1.34 -17.36
CA ASP A 132 3.35 2.34 -18.33
C ASP A 132 4.07 3.69 -18.19
N SER A 133 5.03 3.80 -17.26
CA SER A 133 5.80 5.01 -16.98
C SER A 133 7.08 5.09 -17.84
N GLU A 134 7.38 6.27 -18.37
CA GLU A 134 8.64 6.57 -19.07
C GLU A 134 9.88 6.35 -18.18
N SER A 135 9.72 6.42 -16.85
CA SER A 135 10.78 6.15 -15.88
C SER A 135 10.94 4.65 -15.55
N SER A 136 10.15 3.77 -16.17
CA SER A 136 10.20 2.33 -15.89
C SER A 136 11.56 1.76 -16.24
N ARG A 137 12.23 1.25 -15.20
CA ARG A 137 13.51 0.53 -15.35
C ARG A 137 13.29 -0.94 -15.73
N GLY A 138 12.04 -1.39 -15.78
CA GLY A 138 11.66 -2.80 -15.82
C GLY A 138 12.17 -3.55 -14.59
N GLY A 139 11.99 -4.87 -14.61
CA GLY A 139 12.51 -5.76 -13.58
C GLY A 139 11.44 -6.41 -12.72
N LYS A 140 11.78 -7.60 -12.23
CA LYS A 140 10.87 -8.43 -11.44
C LYS A 140 10.89 -8.00 -9.98
N VAL A 141 9.73 -7.59 -9.47
CA VAL A 141 9.50 -7.37 -8.05
C VAL A 141 9.18 -8.71 -7.38
N ALA A 142 9.77 -8.94 -6.21
CA ALA A 142 9.56 -10.15 -5.43
C ALA A 142 9.52 -9.85 -3.94
N PHE A 143 8.80 -10.68 -3.21
CA PHE A 143 8.90 -10.77 -1.75
C PHE A 143 10.32 -11.19 -1.36
N ARG A 144 10.97 -10.39 -0.50
CA ARG A 144 12.39 -10.57 -0.15
C ARG A 144 12.76 -9.92 1.17
N ALA A 145 13.88 -10.39 1.72
CA ALA A 145 14.61 -9.70 2.77
C ALA A 145 15.42 -8.49 2.21
N PRO A 146 15.92 -7.59 3.09
CA PRO A 146 16.88 -6.56 2.72
C PRO A 146 18.13 -7.16 2.04
N ARG A 147 18.67 -6.48 1.03
CA ARG A 147 19.97 -6.82 0.43
C ARG A 147 21.11 -6.22 1.26
N GLU A 148 22.33 -6.73 1.06
CA GLU A 148 23.53 -6.11 1.66
C GLU A 148 23.61 -4.63 1.25
N GLY A 149 23.82 -3.75 2.24
CA GLY A 149 23.84 -2.30 2.06
C GLY A 149 22.48 -1.61 2.03
N GLU A 150 21.36 -2.35 2.06
CA GLU A 150 20.03 -1.76 2.25
C GLU A 150 19.70 -1.64 3.75
N CYS A 151 18.94 -0.60 4.11
CA CYS A 151 18.35 -0.51 5.44
C CYS A 151 17.42 -1.70 5.71
N TYR A 152 17.33 -2.08 6.98
CA TYR A 152 16.34 -3.04 7.44
C TYR A 152 14.93 -2.52 7.12
N GLY A 153 14.10 -3.39 6.56
CA GLY A 153 12.72 -3.08 6.22
C GLY A 153 11.90 -4.35 6.17
N GLY A 154 10.66 -4.27 6.64
CA GLY A 154 9.71 -5.37 6.49
C GLY A 154 9.46 -5.66 5.00
N GLU A 155 9.14 -6.92 4.71
CA GLU A 155 8.88 -7.37 3.34
C GLU A 155 7.86 -6.51 2.59
N PRO A 156 6.71 -6.07 3.17
CA PRO A 156 5.77 -5.17 2.49
C PRO A 156 6.37 -3.80 2.12
N THR A 157 7.22 -3.24 2.98
CA THR A 157 7.91 -1.98 2.73
C THR A 157 8.91 -2.12 1.59
N LEU A 158 9.68 -3.22 1.58
CA LEU A 158 10.62 -3.52 0.50
C LEU A 158 9.91 -3.80 -0.82
N PHE A 159 8.75 -4.46 -0.79
CA PHE A 159 7.92 -4.67 -1.96
C PHE A 159 7.48 -3.33 -2.57
N CYS A 160 6.97 -2.40 -1.76
CA CYS A 160 6.60 -1.06 -2.24
C CYS A 160 7.81 -0.29 -2.78
N LYS A 161 8.96 -0.37 -2.10
CA LYS A 161 10.21 0.25 -2.58
C LYS A 161 10.61 -0.29 -3.96
N ASP A 162 10.52 -1.60 -4.16
CA ASP A 162 10.87 -2.23 -5.43
C ASP A 162 9.84 -1.91 -6.52
N LEU A 163 8.56 -1.74 -6.18
CA LEU A 163 7.55 -1.20 -7.10
C LEU A 163 7.97 0.19 -7.59
N TRP A 164 8.29 1.12 -6.69
CA TRP A 164 8.78 2.45 -7.05
C TRP A 164 10.02 2.38 -7.95
N TRP A 165 11.00 1.54 -7.61
CA TRP A 165 12.22 1.36 -8.41
C TRP A 165 11.94 0.83 -9.83
N ALA A 166 10.95 -0.06 -9.99
CA ALA A 166 10.54 -0.62 -11.28
C ALA A 166 9.60 0.30 -12.11
N GLY A 167 9.21 1.47 -11.57
CA GLY A 167 8.29 2.41 -12.21
C GLY A 167 6.81 2.19 -11.87
N TYR A 168 6.52 1.35 -10.87
CA TYR A 168 5.18 1.03 -10.40
C TYR A 168 4.75 1.89 -9.18
N GLY A 169 5.03 3.20 -9.20
CA GLY A 169 4.85 4.12 -8.06
C GLY A 169 3.43 4.61 -7.73
N LYS A 170 2.44 4.34 -8.58
CA LYS A 170 1.01 4.63 -8.32
C LYS A 170 0.42 3.71 -7.23
N ILE A 171 0.87 3.86 -5.98
CA ILE A 171 0.42 3.11 -4.80
C ILE A 171 -0.55 3.99 -4.01
N ALA A 172 -1.74 3.49 -3.69
CA ALA A 172 -2.77 4.26 -2.99
C ALA A 172 -3.35 3.54 -1.78
N VAL A 173 -3.82 4.33 -0.82
CA VAL A 173 -4.72 3.88 0.24
C VAL A 173 -6.15 4.27 -0.12
N VAL A 174 -7.08 3.35 0.12
CA VAL A 174 -8.52 3.51 -0.07
C VAL A 174 -9.19 3.60 1.30
N PRO A 175 -9.43 4.80 1.85
CA PRO A 175 -9.88 4.97 3.24
C PRO A 175 -11.34 4.56 3.48
N SER A 176 -12.10 4.29 2.42
CA SER A 176 -13.45 3.71 2.50
C SER A 176 -13.43 2.24 2.98
N VAL A 177 -12.27 1.56 2.87
CA VAL A 177 -12.09 0.16 3.29
C VAL A 177 -11.40 0.11 4.65
N ASN A 178 -12.16 -0.25 5.69
CA ASN A 178 -11.72 -0.27 7.09
C ASN A 178 -11.83 -1.68 7.66
N LEU A 179 -10.72 -2.25 8.13
CA LEU A 179 -10.59 -3.67 8.50
C LEU A 179 -10.35 -3.87 10.00
N GLU A 180 -10.55 -5.11 10.42
CA GLU A 180 -10.26 -5.65 11.76
C GLU A 180 -9.99 -7.16 11.62
N TYR A 181 -9.63 -7.84 12.71
CA TYR A 181 -9.12 -9.20 12.81
C TYR A 181 -10.15 -10.23 13.29
N SER A 182 -11.34 -9.81 13.72
CA SER A 182 -12.44 -10.71 14.10
C SER A 182 -13.77 -10.24 13.55
N ASP A 183 -14.71 -11.14 13.30
CA ASP A 183 -16.04 -10.78 12.77
C ASP A 183 -16.78 -9.76 13.65
N GLU A 184 -16.67 -9.89 14.99
CA GLU A 184 -17.31 -9.00 15.94
C GLU A 184 -16.73 -7.57 15.85
N ALA A 185 -15.41 -7.44 15.92
CA ALA A 185 -14.78 -6.12 15.88
C ALA A 185 -14.71 -5.55 14.45
N ALA A 186 -14.73 -6.39 13.42
CA ALA A 186 -14.97 -5.97 12.03
C ALA A 186 -16.35 -5.32 11.90
N LYS A 187 -17.41 -5.94 12.41
CA LYS A 187 -18.73 -5.31 12.45
C LYS A 187 -18.70 -3.98 13.21
N LYS A 188 -18.05 -3.96 14.38
CA LYS A 188 -17.91 -2.74 15.19
C LYS A 188 -17.19 -1.60 14.43
N ILE A 189 -16.11 -1.89 13.70
CA ILE A 189 -15.41 -0.86 12.92
C ILE A 189 -16.24 -0.40 11.71
N LYS A 190 -17.01 -1.30 11.07
CA LYS A 190 -17.93 -0.91 9.99
C LYS A 190 -19.06 -0.02 10.49
N ASP A 191 -19.63 -0.31 11.66
CA ASP A 191 -20.68 0.52 12.26
C ASP A 191 -20.14 1.92 12.62
N LEU A 192 -18.86 2.01 13.02
CA LEU A 192 -18.20 3.27 13.33
C LEU A 192 -17.78 4.08 12.09
N LYS A 193 -17.09 3.45 11.13
CA LYS A 193 -16.44 4.12 9.99
C LYS A 193 -17.28 4.05 8.70
N GLY A 194 -18.30 3.20 8.67
CA GLY A 194 -19.12 2.92 7.50
C GLY A 194 -18.67 1.67 6.74
N TYR A 195 -19.63 1.08 6.02
CA TYR A 195 -19.38 0.00 5.06
C TYR A 195 -18.83 0.57 3.75
N SER A 196 -17.90 -0.16 3.12
CA SER A 196 -17.30 0.20 1.82
C SER A 196 -18.35 0.46 0.75
N SER A 197 -19.41 -0.37 0.69
CA SER A 197 -20.53 -0.19 -0.24
C SER A 197 -21.26 1.15 -0.08
N ARG A 198 -21.38 1.67 1.14
CA ARG A 198 -22.02 2.97 1.40
C ARG A 198 -21.16 4.10 0.86
N TRP A 199 -19.85 4.02 1.06
CA TRP A 199 -18.91 5.03 0.56
C TRP A 199 -18.82 5.00 -0.96
N ALA A 200 -18.72 3.82 -1.57
CA ALA A 200 -18.73 3.66 -3.02
C ALA A 200 -20.01 4.20 -3.66
N ALA A 201 -21.18 3.98 -3.03
CA ALA A 201 -22.45 4.50 -3.55
C ALA A 201 -22.58 6.04 -3.47
N ALA A 202 -21.79 6.69 -2.61
CA ALA A 202 -21.78 8.14 -2.42
C ALA A 202 -20.51 8.79 -2.98
N GLU A 203 -19.73 8.05 -3.77
CA GLU A 203 -18.45 8.50 -4.31
C GLU A 203 -18.67 9.63 -5.34
N ASP A 204 -17.95 10.73 -5.17
CA ASP A 204 -17.77 11.74 -6.20
C ASP A 204 -16.54 11.33 -7.03
N GLU A 205 -16.79 10.77 -8.21
CA GLU A 205 -15.75 10.22 -9.08
C GLU A 205 -14.62 11.23 -9.38
N GLU A 206 -14.97 12.50 -9.62
CA GLU A 206 -14.00 13.55 -9.94
C GLU A 206 -13.15 13.90 -8.71
N ALA A 207 -13.76 14.07 -7.55
CA ALA A 207 -13.04 14.36 -6.31
C ALA A 207 -12.15 13.18 -5.87
N SER A 208 -12.58 11.95 -6.16
CA SER A 208 -11.85 10.73 -5.85
C SER A 208 -10.59 10.53 -6.70
N ARG A 209 -10.49 11.15 -7.87
CA ARG A 209 -9.29 11.01 -8.73
C ARG A 209 -8.02 11.44 -7.99
N ILE A 210 -7.02 10.56 -8.02
CA ILE A 210 -5.68 10.85 -7.50
C ILE A 210 -4.89 11.61 -8.57
N GLN A 211 -4.32 12.74 -8.18
CA GLN A 211 -3.27 13.42 -8.94
C GLN A 211 -1.94 12.73 -8.65
N TRP A 212 -1.51 11.84 -9.55
CA TRP A 212 -0.33 11.00 -9.34
C TRP A 212 0.99 11.78 -9.44
N VAL A 213 1.92 11.45 -8.55
CA VAL A 213 3.31 11.88 -8.59
C VAL A 213 4.18 10.69 -9.00
N ASP A 214 4.89 10.81 -10.13
CA ASP A 214 5.64 9.69 -10.74
C ASP A 214 6.99 9.43 -10.07
N GLU A 215 7.61 10.43 -9.45
CA GLU A 215 8.85 10.27 -8.71
C GLU A 215 8.65 10.48 -7.21
N PRO A 216 9.11 9.55 -6.35
CA PRO A 216 9.01 9.76 -4.92
C PRO A 216 9.93 10.95 -4.54
N PRO A 217 9.49 11.83 -3.62
CA PRO A 217 10.26 12.98 -3.15
C PRO A 217 11.69 12.61 -2.73
N GLU A 218 12.64 13.53 -2.88
CA GLU A 218 14.04 13.31 -2.48
C GLU A 218 14.19 12.93 -0.99
N SER A 219 13.28 13.39 -0.13
CA SER A 219 13.24 13.03 1.29
C SER A 219 13.12 11.52 1.49
N THR A 220 12.38 10.83 0.62
CA THR A 220 12.16 9.39 0.68
C THR A 220 13.39 8.61 0.19
N LYS A 221 14.17 9.19 -0.72
CA LYS A 221 15.51 8.67 -1.10
C LYS A 221 16.45 8.71 0.12
N LYS A 222 16.37 9.76 0.95
CA LYS A 222 17.14 9.94 2.19
C LYS A 222 16.54 9.24 3.43
N ALA A 223 15.26 8.87 3.43
CA ALA A 223 14.68 8.06 4.51
C ALA A 223 15.29 6.64 4.53
N THR A 224 15.75 6.16 3.37
CA THR A 224 16.69 5.02 3.25
C THR A 224 18.07 5.26 3.89
N THR A 225 18.32 6.43 4.47
CA THR A 225 19.55 6.78 5.20
C THR A 225 19.28 7.32 6.61
N MET A 226 18.02 7.40 7.06
CA MET A 226 17.68 7.90 8.39
C MET A 226 17.58 6.74 9.40
N ASN A 227 18.67 6.57 10.15
CA ASN A 227 18.86 5.80 11.36
C ASN A 227 17.57 5.43 12.13
N THR A 228 17.26 4.14 12.13
CA THR A 228 16.94 3.45 13.38
C THR A 228 18.16 2.63 13.78
N GLU A 229 19.15 3.29 14.38
CA GLU A 229 20.07 2.62 15.30
C GLU A 229 19.23 2.11 16.47
N ILE A 230 18.75 0.87 16.36
CA ILE A 230 18.46 0.07 17.54
C ILE A 230 19.77 -0.66 17.81
N ASP A 231 20.51 -0.14 18.80
CA ASP A 231 21.68 -0.77 19.40
C ASP A 231 21.30 -2.19 19.84
N ILE A 232 21.68 -3.19 19.05
CA ILE A 232 21.73 -4.58 19.51
C ILE A 232 23.20 -4.93 19.62
N LYS A 233 23.74 -4.70 20.82
CA LYS A 233 25.00 -5.29 21.26
C LYS A 233 24.93 -6.81 21.09
N ARG A 234 26.06 -7.34 20.63
CA ARG A 234 26.44 -8.75 20.40
C ARG A 234 25.78 -9.75 21.35
#